data_AF-A0A392P8N7-F1
#
_entry.id   AF-A0A392P8N7-F1
#
_cell.length_a   1.000
_cell.length_b   1.000
_cell.length_c   1.000
_cell.angle_alpha   90.00
_cell.angle_beta   90.00
_cell.angle_gamma   90.00
#
_symmetry.space_group_name_H-M   'P 1'
#
loop_
_entity.id
_entity.type
_entity.pdbx_description
1 polymer ?
#
loop_
_entity_poly.entity_id
_entity_poly.type
_entity_poly.pdbx_seq_one_letter_code
_entity_poly.pdbx_strand_id
1 'polypeptide(L)'
;NAGGENNEKNTIVFKLHVRCEKGHPRITVKSDALKWLPNGSELIADDTKPNAESKPKTFTSFSSDHDSLSKFAKNPPAPYNLDIILAKLGPGQGLIQLQGSKL
;
A
#
# COMPACT_ATOMS: atom_id res chain seq x y z
N ASN A 1 14.99 22.88 10.93
CA ASN A 1 15.59 21.53 10.94
C ASN A 1 14.74 20.59 11.77
N ALA A 2 13.63 20.12 11.22
CA ALA A 2 12.84 19.02 11.80
C ALA A 2 13.04 17.84 10.86
N GLY A 3 14.04 17.01 11.14
CA GLY A 3 14.27 15.76 10.43
C GLY A 3 13.19 14.75 10.82
N GLY A 4 12.05 14.80 10.13
CA GLY A 4 11.01 13.77 10.24
C GLY A 4 11.50 12.53 9.52
N GLU A 5 12.18 11.64 10.23
CA GLU A 5 12.61 10.35 9.69
C GLU A 5 11.42 9.40 9.55
N ASN A 6 10.68 9.55 8.45
CA ASN A 6 9.84 8.49 7.90
C ASN A 6 10.73 7.33 7.42
N ASN A 7 11.27 6.57 8.38
CA ASN A 7 12.13 5.43 8.14
C ASN A 7 11.30 4.14 8.00
N GLU A 8 11.87 3.13 7.34
CA GLU A 8 11.25 1.81 7.17
C GLU A 8 10.79 1.24 8.52
N LYS A 9 11.60 1.35 9.57
CA LYS A 9 11.34 0.74 10.88
C LYS A 9 10.04 1.23 11.53
N ASN A 10 9.63 2.46 11.24
CA ASN A 10 8.45 3.11 11.79
C ASN A 10 7.29 3.19 10.77
N THR A 11 7.44 2.61 9.57
CA THR A 11 6.46 2.77 8.50
C THR A 11 5.86 1.43 8.10
N ILE A 12 4.53 1.30 8.13
CA ILE A 12 3.81 0.14 7.59
C ILE A 12 3.01 0.59 6.37
N VAL A 13 3.19 -0.09 5.23
CA VAL A 13 2.51 0.24 3.96
C VAL A 13 1.40 -0.75 3.65
N PHE A 14 0.22 -0.24 3.31
CA PHE A 14 -0.90 -1.03 2.78
C PHE A 14 -1.28 -0.57 1.38
N LYS A 15 -1.72 -1.50 0.55
CA LYS A 15 -2.23 -1.31 -0.81
C LYS A 15 -3.71 -1.64 -0.86
N LEU A 16 -4.49 -0.73 -1.42
CA LEU A 16 -5.87 -0.97 -1.83
C LEU A 16 -5.92 -0.92 -3.36
N HIS A 17 -6.22 -2.07 -3.98
CA HIS A 17 -6.31 -2.21 -5.43
C HIS A 17 -7.65 -2.85 -5.79
N VAL A 18 -8.65 -2.03 -6.12
CA VAL A 18 -10.00 -2.52 -6.43
C VAL A 18 -10.55 -1.87 -7.70
N ARG A 19 -11.18 -2.68 -8.54
CA ARG A 19 -11.78 -2.26 -9.81
C ARG A 19 -13.26 -2.63 -9.83
N CYS A 20 -14.12 -1.69 -10.23
CA CYS A 20 -15.50 -1.98 -10.58
C CYS A 20 -15.64 -1.93 -12.11
N GLU A 21 -15.78 -3.10 -12.74
CA GLU A 21 -15.89 -3.18 -14.19
C GLU A 21 -17.26 -2.73 -14.68
N LYS A 22 -17.34 -2.25 -15.93
CA LYS A 22 -18.62 -1.90 -16.55
C LYS A 22 -19.49 -3.15 -16.66
N GLY A 23 -20.76 -3.04 -16.30
CA GLY A 23 -21.70 -4.16 -16.29
C GLY A 23 -21.73 -4.97 -15.01
N HIS A 24 -20.82 -4.71 -14.06
CA HIS A 24 -20.89 -5.32 -12.73
C HIS A 24 -21.76 -4.50 -11.76
N PRO A 25 -22.40 -5.15 -10.77
CA PRO A 25 -23.13 -4.44 -9.73
C PRO A 25 -22.19 -3.55 -8.90
N ARG A 26 -22.78 -2.59 -8.18
CA ARG A 26 -22.05 -1.72 -7.26
C ARG A 26 -21.29 -2.58 -6.25
N ILE A 27 -19.98 -2.35 -6.14
CA ILE A 27 -19.14 -3.08 -5.18
C ILE A 27 -18.94 -2.23 -3.92
N THR A 28 -18.96 -2.89 -2.76
CA THR A 28 -18.60 -2.28 -1.49
C THR A 28 -17.20 -2.76 -1.14
N VAL A 29 -16.25 -1.84 -1.12
CA VAL A 29 -14.87 -2.10 -0.73
C VAL A 29 -14.79 -2.03 0.79
N LYS A 30 -14.31 -3.11 1.40
CA LYS A 30 -14.14 -3.21 2.85
C LYS A 30 -12.67 -3.23 3.23
N SER A 31 -12.37 -3.20 4.51
CA SER A 31 -11.01 -3.21 5.04
C SER A 31 -10.26 -4.51 4.75
N ASP A 32 -10.96 -5.62 4.52
CA ASP A 32 -10.39 -6.87 4.02
C ASP A 32 -9.63 -6.75 2.69
N ALA A 33 -9.94 -5.73 1.88
CA ALA A 33 -9.29 -5.48 0.59
C ALA A 33 -7.90 -4.81 0.75
N LEU A 34 -7.52 -4.38 1.96
CA LEU A 34 -6.20 -3.82 2.25
C LEU A 34 -5.15 -4.93 2.31
N LYS A 35 -4.13 -4.83 1.44
CA LYS A 35 -3.00 -5.76 1.41
C LYS A 35 -1.77 -5.10 1.99
N TRP A 36 -1.17 -5.70 3.01
CA TRP A 36 0.11 -5.23 3.54
C TRP A 36 1.23 -5.43 2.51
N LEU A 37 2.12 -4.43 2.40
CA LEU A 37 3.32 -4.47 1.56
C LEU A 37 4.58 -4.40 2.43
N PRO A 38 5.30 -5.52 2.63
CA PRO A 38 6.46 -5.57 3.51
C PRO A 38 7.68 -4.81 2.99
N ASN A 39 7.73 -4.57 1.68
CA ASN A 39 8.90 -3.99 1.00
C ASN A 39 8.68 -2.52 0.62
N GLY A 40 7.64 -1.91 1.18
CA GLY A 40 7.26 -0.54 0.90
C GLY A 40 6.31 -0.37 -0.30
N SER A 41 6.05 0.89 -0.63
CA SER A 41 5.25 1.36 -1.75
C SER A 41 5.81 0.85 -3.09
N GLU A 42 4.89 0.48 -3.97
CA GLU A 42 5.17 0.11 -5.36
C GLU A 42 4.99 1.30 -6.31
N LEU A 43 4.48 2.43 -5.81
CA LEU A 43 4.34 3.66 -6.59
C LEU A 43 5.70 4.32 -6.77
N ILE A 44 6.06 4.57 -8.02
CA ILE A 44 7.30 5.25 -8.40
C ILE A 44 7.16 6.72 -8.00
N ALA A 45 8.18 7.26 -7.33
CA ALA A 45 8.27 8.69 -7.06
C ALA A 45 8.72 9.39 -8.36
N ASP A 46 7.93 10.36 -8.83
CA ASP A 46 8.09 11.02 -10.15
C ASP A 46 9.46 11.70 -10.40
N ASP A 47 10.29 11.87 -9.36
CA ASP A 47 11.54 12.64 -9.43
C ASP A 47 12.79 11.86 -9.89
N THR A 48 12.67 10.64 -10.42
CA THR A 48 13.85 9.87 -10.82
C THR A 48 13.75 9.39 -12.27
N LYS A 49 14.50 10.04 -13.18
CA LYS A 49 14.86 9.43 -14.47
C LYS A 49 15.43 8.03 -14.17
N PRO A 50 14.91 6.96 -14.79
CA PRO A 50 15.42 5.62 -14.54
C PRO A 50 16.87 5.57 -15.03
N ASN A 51 17.83 5.63 -14.11
CA ASN A 51 19.20 5.26 -14.45
C ASN A 51 19.25 3.73 -14.50
N ALA A 52 19.78 3.18 -15.58
CA ALA A 52 19.64 1.77 -15.97
C ALA A 52 20.24 0.74 -14.98
N GLU A 53 20.84 1.20 -13.87
CA GLU A 53 21.58 0.38 -12.90
C GLU A 53 20.96 0.33 -11.50
N SER A 54 19.88 1.05 -11.20
CA SER A 54 19.31 1.11 -9.84
C SER A 54 17.80 0.90 -9.80
N LYS A 55 17.31 0.18 -8.77
CA LYS A 55 15.88 -0.04 -8.51
C LYS A 55 15.13 1.30 -8.49
N PRO A 56 13.95 1.42 -9.16
CA PRO A 56 13.19 2.67 -9.19
C PRO A 56 12.93 3.19 -7.78
N LYS A 57 13.14 4.48 -7.56
CA LYS A 57 12.87 5.12 -6.26
C LYS A 57 11.36 5.20 -6.09
N THR A 58 10.82 4.49 -5.11
CA THR A 58 9.39 4.51 -4.77
C THR A 58 9.12 5.50 -3.63
N PHE A 59 7.85 5.85 -3.41
CA PHE A 59 7.42 6.80 -2.37
C PHE A 59 7.87 6.42 -0.94
N THR A 60 8.24 5.16 -0.71
CA THR A 60 8.91 4.70 0.51
C THR A 60 10.14 3.88 0.13
N SER A 61 11.34 4.32 0.50
CA SER A 61 12.57 3.54 0.27
C SER A 61 12.84 2.64 1.47
N PHE A 62 12.52 1.35 1.35
CA PHE A 62 12.87 0.34 2.35
C PHE A 62 14.15 -0.38 1.89
N SER A 63 15.16 -0.33 2.75
CA SER A 63 16.43 -1.05 2.65
C SER A 63 16.36 -2.49 3.16
N SER A 64 15.32 -2.84 3.92
CA SER A 64 15.10 -4.19 4.48
C SER A 64 13.66 -4.65 4.29
N ASP A 65 13.47 -5.94 3.95
CA ASP A 65 12.14 -6.56 3.81
C ASP A 65 11.51 -6.78 5.18
N HIS A 66 10.37 -6.17 5.46
CA HIS A 66 9.70 -6.34 6.76
C HIS A 66 9.16 -7.75 6.98
N ASP A 67 8.97 -8.53 5.92
CA ASP A 67 8.53 -9.93 6.02
C ASP A 67 9.61 -10.81 6.65
N SER A 68 10.89 -10.44 6.49
CA SER A 68 12.01 -11.13 7.14
C SER A 68 12.15 -10.80 8.63
N LEU A 69 11.45 -9.76 9.13
CA LEU A 69 11.45 -9.43 10.55
C LEU A 69 10.55 -10.42 11.28
N SER A 70 11.13 -11.17 12.23
CA SER A 70 10.42 -12.21 13.00
C SER A 70 9.09 -11.73 13.65
N LYS A 71 8.93 -10.42 13.88
CA LYS A 71 7.70 -9.83 14.43
C LYS A 71 6.52 -9.85 13.45
N PHE A 72 6.79 -9.70 12.15
CA PHE A 72 5.75 -9.64 11.12
C PHE A 72 5.63 -10.94 10.32
N ALA A 73 6.70 -11.73 10.20
CA ALA A 73 6.66 -13.07 9.61
C ALA A 73 5.62 -13.99 10.29
N LYS A 74 5.49 -13.87 11.61
CA LYS A 74 4.54 -14.67 12.41
C LYS A 74 3.14 -14.06 12.46
N ASN A 75 3.04 -12.73 12.39
CA ASN A 75 1.80 -11.98 12.52
C ASN A 75 1.86 -10.77 11.58
N PRO A 76 1.49 -10.94 10.30
CA PRO A 76 1.51 -9.84 9.36
C PRO A 76 0.51 -8.77 9.78
N PRO A 77 0.83 -7.47 9.65
CA PRO A 77 -0.10 -6.39 9.89
C PRO A 77 -1.38 -6.56 9.06
N ALA A 78 -2.52 -6.55 9.75
CA ALA A 78 -3.83 -6.60 9.14
C ALA A 78 -4.81 -5.70 9.91
N PRO A 79 -5.88 -5.20 9.25
CA PRO A 79 -6.94 -4.49 9.95
C PRO A 79 -7.57 -5.39 11.03
N TYR A 80 -7.77 -4.84 12.23
CA TYR A 80 -8.42 -5.57 13.33
C TYR A 80 -9.87 -5.98 12.98
N ASN A 81 -10.59 -5.09 12.29
CA ASN A 81 -11.92 -5.36 11.79
C ASN A 81 -11.88 -5.39 10.26
N LEU A 82 -12.33 -6.49 9.67
CA LEU A 82 -12.31 -6.77 8.23
C LEU A 82 -13.59 -6.29 7.51
N ASP A 83 -14.62 -5.88 8.24
CA ASP A 83 -15.93 -5.51 7.69
C ASP A 83 -16.16 -3.99 7.66
N ILE A 84 -15.11 -3.19 7.87
CA ILE A 84 -15.22 -1.72 7.79
C ILE A 84 -15.36 -1.32 6.32
N ILE A 85 -16.44 -0.64 5.98
CA ILE A 85 -16.65 -0.11 4.62
C ILE A 85 -15.67 1.05 4.38
N LEU A 86 -14.79 0.89 3.39
CA LEU A 86 -13.84 1.92 2.96
C LEU A 86 -14.39 2.76 1.80
N ALA A 87 -15.06 2.13 0.83
CA ALA A 87 -15.61 2.81 -0.34
C ALA A 87 -16.79 2.04 -0.95
N LYS A 88 -17.61 2.73 -1.76
CA LYS A 88 -18.66 2.11 -2.57
C LYS A 88 -18.50 2.54 -4.02
N LEU A 89 -18.08 1.60 -4.88
CA LEU A 89 -17.80 1.86 -6.28
C LEU A 89 -18.97 1.45 -7.18
N GLY A 90 -19.40 2.35 -8.05
CA GLY A 90 -20.42 2.12 -9.07
C GLY A 90 -19.87 1.53 -10.37
N PRO A 91 -20.75 1.00 -11.23
CA PRO A 91 -20.36 0.41 -12.51
C PRO A 91 -19.62 1.46 -13.36
N GLY A 92 -18.39 1.16 -13.76
CA GLY A 92 -17.57 2.08 -14.54
C GLY A 92 -16.85 3.18 -13.74
N GLN A 93 -16.94 3.22 -12.41
CA GLN A 93 -15.97 3.96 -11.61
C GLN A 93 -14.60 3.25 -11.72
N GLY A 94 -13.63 4.01 -12.23
CA GLY A 94 -12.27 3.56 -12.48
C GLY A 94 -11.59 3.02 -11.23
N LEU A 95 -10.54 2.24 -11.47
CA LEU A 95 -9.65 1.62 -10.49
C LEU A 95 -9.35 2.54 -9.28
N ILE A 96 -9.62 2.08 -8.06
CA ILE A 96 -9.02 2.69 -6.86
C ILE A 96 -7.67 2.01 -6.65
N GLN A 97 -6.61 2.82 -6.77
CA GLN A 97 -5.25 2.49 -6.36
C GLN A 97 -4.84 3.46 -5.26
N LEU A 98 -4.70 2.94 -4.04
CA LEU A 98 -4.16 3.72 -2.92
C LEU A 98 -3.05 2.92 -2.25
N GLN A 99 -1.96 3.60 -1.92
CA GLN A 99 -0.96 3.10 -1.00
C GLN A 99 -0.86 4.07 0.17
N GLY A 100 -1.15 3.57 1.37
CA GLY A 100 -1.14 4.35 2.60
C GLY A 100 -0.06 3.83 3.54
N SER A 101 0.66 4.74 4.19
CA SER A 101 1.66 4.44 5.18
C SER A 101 1.25 4.98 6.55
N LYS A 102 1.36 4.17 7.61
CA LYS A 102 1.17 4.62 9.00
C LYS A 102 2.53 4.72 9.71
N LEU A 103 2.76 5.87 10.38
CA LEU A 103 3.88 6.16 11.29
C LEU A 103 3.61 5.61 12.70
#